data_AF-A0A7M3Y2Z1-F1
#
_entry.id   AF-A0A7M3Y2Z1-F1
#
_cell.length_a   1.000
_cell.length_b   1.000
_cell.length_c   1.000
_cell.angle_alpha   90.00
_cell.angle_beta   90.00
_cell.angle_gamma   90.00
#
_symmetry.space_group_name_H-M   'P 1'
#
loop_
_entity.id
_entity.type
_entity.pdbx_description
1 polymer ?
#
loop_
_entity_poly.entity_id
_entity_poly.type
_entity_poly.pdbx_seq_one_letter_code
_entity_poly.pdbx_strand_id
1 'polypeptide(L)'
;MSTKPYVCGTPYLKRMGDACKDCAFSPSSTCPISDMYWAFLARHAPMFEGNFRMAMPLRTLAKRSPEKREADARVHATVVDVLSQARALTPQDIKQARVGGLATEPSPAQ
;
A
#
# COMPACT_ATOMS: atom_id res chain seq x y z
N MET A 1 -6.97 27.45 3.42
CA MET A 1 -6.31 26.60 4.43
C MET A 1 -6.05 25.24 3.80
N SER A 2 -4.82 24.92 3.38
CA SER A 2 -4.52 23.64 2.71
C SER A 2 -3.80 22.70 3.67
N THR A 3 -4.49 21.69 4.17
CA THR A 3 -3.92 20.63 5.04
C THR A 3 -3.34 19.50 4.19
N LYS A 4 -2.46 18.68 4.80
CA LYS A 4 -2.05 17.42 4.16
C LYS A 4 -3.16 16.39 4.36
N PRO A 5 -3.37 15.46 3.41
CA PRO A 5 -4.16 14.26 3.68
C PRO A 5 -3.53 13.48 4.83
N TYR A 6 -4.36 12.98 5.75
CA TYR A 6 -3.94 12.16 6.89
C TYR A 6 -3.69 10.72 6.45
N VAL A 7 -2.68 10.53 5.61
CA VAL A 7 -2.20 9.22 5.15
C VAL A 7 -0.75 9.03 5.58
N CYS A 8 -0.38 7.80 5.92
CA CYS A 8 0.96 7.48 6.37
C CYS A 8 1.43 6.13 5.82
N GLY A 9 2.74 5.95 5.71
CA GLY A 9 3.35 4.67 5.42
C GLY A 9 3.68 3.89 6.70
N THR A 10 4.12 2.64 6.53
CA THR A 10 4.53 1.74 7.63
C THR A 10 5.53 2.35 8.62
N PRO A 11 6.51 3.19 8.23
CA PRO A 11 7.45 3.79 9.18
C PRO A 11 6.77 4.64 10.28
N TYR A 12 5.65 5.29 9.97
CA TYR A 12 4.91 6.08 10.96
C TYR A 12 4.27 5.18 12.01
N LEU A 13 3.58 4.12 11.58
CA LEU A 13 2.97 3.12 12.47
C LEU A 13 4.02 2.49 13.40
N LYS A 14 5.18 2.12 12.85
CA LYS A 14 6.28 1.54 13.63
C LYS A 14 6.84 2.50 14.68
N ARG A 15 6.90 3.80 14.39
CA ARG A 15 7.46 4.81 15.30
C ARG A 15 6.50 5.21 16.39
N MET A 16 5.20 5.30 16.07
CA MET A 16 4.21 5.96 16.92
C MET A 16 3.35 5.01 17.74
N GLY A 17 3.43 3.70 17.52
CA GLY A 17 2.59 2.76 18.26
C GLY A 17 3.09 1.32 18.27
N ASP A 18 2.30 0.48 18.93
CA ASP A 18 2.61 -0.93 19.21
C ASP A 18 1.95 -1.90 18.23
N ALA A 19 1.22 -1.39 17.24
CA ALA A 19 0.47 -2.18 16.27
C ALA A 19 1.33 -3.21 15.51
N CYS A 20 2.65 -2.98 15.41
CA CYS A 20 3.55 -3.90 14.74
C CYS A 20 4.07 -5.05 15.62
N LYS A 21 3.88 -5.03 16.95
CA LYS A 21 4.45 -6.03 17.87
C LYS A 21 3.82 -7.41 17.68
N ASP A 22 2.50 -7.47 17.66
CA ASP A 22 1.72 -8.72 17.53
C ASP A 22 1.06 -8.87 16.15
N CYS A 23 1.57 -8.14 15.15
CA CYS A 23 0.99 -8.15 13.82
C CYS A 23 1.42 -9.40 13.04
N ALA A 24 0.46 -10.04 12.35
CA ALA A 24 0.77 -11.09 11.37
C ALA A 24 1.65 -10.58 10.20
N PHE A 25 1.71 -9.26 9.99
CA PHE A 25 2.51 -8.64 8.95
C PHE A 25 3.83 -8.06 9.49
N SER A 26 4.92 -8.35 8.81
CA SER A 26 6.21 -7.73 9.08
C SER A 26 6.29 -6.33 8.46
N PRO A 27 6.68 -5.29 9.24
CA PRO A 27 6.83 -3.93 8.75
C PRO A 27 7.78 -3.78 7.56
N SER A 28 8.79 -4.66 7.43
CA SER A 28 9.79 -4.58 6.37
C SER A 28 9.43 -5.39 5.13
N SER A 29 8.65 -6.47 5.28
CA SER A 29 8.54 -7.49 4.23
C SER A 29 7.12 -7.84 3.80
N THR A 30 6.09 -7.65 4.62
CA THR A 30 4.71 -8.04 4.23
C THR A 30 3.64 -6.99 4.57
N CYS A 31 3.98 -5.92 5.29
CA CYS A 31 3.02 -4.86 5.60
C CYS A 31 2.53 -4.16 4.32
N PRO A 32 1.21 -4.15 4.05
CA PRO A 32 0.65 -3.56 2.83
C PRO A 32 0.60 -2.03 2.85
N ILE A 33 0.70 -1.41 4.03
CA ILE A 33 0.44 0.03 4.24
C ILE A 33 1.38 0.91 3.41
N SER A 34 2.65 0.55 3.27
CA SER A 34 3.59 1.33 2.46
C SER A 34 3.22 1.31 0.99
N ASP A 35 2.84 0.16 0.45
CA ASP A 35 2.41 0.03 -0.96
C ASP A 35 1.11 0.80 -1.19
N MET A 36 0.13 0.64 -0.28
CA MET A 36 -1.14 1.36 -0.33
C MET A 36 -0.96 2.88 -0.27
N TYR A 37 -0.01 3.37 0.54
CA TYR A 37 0.35 4.78 0.62
C TYR A 37 0.86 5.31 -0.72
N TRP A 38 1.78 4.59 -1.37
CA TRP A 38 2.30 5.00 -2.68
C TRP A 38 1.24 4.90 -3.78
N ALA A 39 0.42 3.84 -3.78
CA ALA A 39 -0.70 3.68 -4.69
C ALA A 39 -1.74 4.81 -4.53
N PHE A 40 -2.02 5.24 -3.29
CA PHE A 40 -2.88 6.38 -3.02
C PHE A 40 -2.31 7.66 -3.62
N LEU A 41 -1.04 7.96 -3.36
CA LEU A 41 -0.39 9.15 -3.91
C LEU A 41 -0.37 9.12 -5.45
N ALA A 42 -0.16 7.97 -6.06
CA ALA A 42 -0.17 7.82 -7.52
C ALA A 42 -1.54 8.12 -8.12
N ARG A 43 -2.62 7.57 -7.54
CA ARG A 43 -4.00 7.79 -8.04
C ARG A 43 -4.49 9.22 -7.85
N HIS A 44 -4.05 9.87 -6.78
CA HIS A 44 -4.50 11.22 -6.42
C HIS A 44 -3.46 12.32 -6.72
N ALA A 45 -2.36 12.00 -7.40
CA ALA A 45 -1.31 12.97 -7.73
C ALA A 45 -1.85 14.23 -8.41
N PRO A 46 -2.75 14.15 -9.41
CA PRO A 46 -3.30 15.34 -10.08
C PRO A 46 -4.07 16.27 -9.13
N MET A 47 -4.74 15.70 -8.12
CA MET A 47 -5.51 16.47 -7.13
C MET A 47 -4.60 17.24 -6.16
N PHE A 48 -3.35 16.82 -6.02
CA PHE A 48 -2.38 17.45 -5.13
C PHE A 48 -1.46 18.43 -5.85
N GLU A 49 -1.61 18.61 -7.16
CA GLU A 49 -0.90 19.62 -7.93
C GLU A 49 -1.24 21.02 -7.39
N GLY A 50 -0.21 21.73 -6.89
CA GLY A 50 -0.36 23.03 -6.23
C GLY A 50 -0.38 23.00 -4.69
N ASN A 51 -0.51 21.82 -4.05
CA ASN A 51 -0.35 21.73 -2.61
C ASN A 51 1.14 21.67 -2.21
N PHE A 52 1.69 22.79 -1.76
CA PHE A 52 3.10 22.89 -1.33
C PHE A 52 3.50 21.83 -0.30
N ARG A 53 2.56 21.41 0.55
CA ARG A 53 2.79 20.41 1.59
C ARG A 53 2.94 18.99 1.02
N MET A 54 2.38 18.74 -0.17
CA MET A 54 2.46 17.48 -0.91
C MET A 54 3.62 17.44 -1.92
N ALA A 55 4.28 18.58 -2.17
CA ALA A 55 5.37 18.67 -3.15
C ALA A 55 6.48 17.63 -2.90
N MET A 56 6.93 17.44 -1.65
CA MET A 56 7.97 16.47 -1.34
C MET A 56 7.54 15.01 -1.54
N PRO A 57 6.39 14.55 -0.99
CA PRO A 57 5.85 13.22 -1.29
C PRO A 57 5.70 12.95 -2.80
N LEU A 58 5.20 13.91 -3.58
CA LEU A 58 5.04 13.77 -5.03
C LEU A 58 6.38 13.69 -5.77
N ARG A 59 7.38 14.47 -5.35
CA ARG A 59 8.75 14.35 -5.90
C ARG A 59 9.37 12.98 -5.61
N THR A 60 9.12 12.41 -4.43
CA THR A 60 9.59 11.06 -4.11
C THR A 60 8.85 10.00 -4.93
N LEU A 61 7.54 10.16 -5.11
CA LEU A 61 6.74 9.31 -6.00
C LEU A 61 7.30 9.37 -7.44
N ALA A 62 7.62 10.56 -7.95
CA ALA A 62 8.18 10.74 -9.29
C ALA A 62 9.53 10.00 -9.51
N LYS A 63 10.31 9.81 -8.44
CA LYS A 63 11.57 9.04 -8.48
C LYS A 63 11.39 7.53 -8.32
N ARG A 64 10.20 7.07 -7.92
CA ARG A 64 9.91 5.65 -7.75
C ARG A 64 9.83 4.99 -9.13
N SER A 65 10.47 3.83 -9.27
CA SER A 65 10.55 3.11 -10.56
C SER A 65 9.17 2.61 -11.02
N PRO A 66 8.95 2.44 -12.33
CA PRO A 66 7.69 1.93 -12.87
C PRO A 66 7.28 0.59 -12.25
N GLU A 67 8.23 -0.34 -12.08
CA GLU A 67 7.98 -1.69 -11.55
C GLU A 67 7.47 -1.63 -10.11
N LYS A 68 8.01 -0.70 -9.30
CA LYS A 68 7.54 -0.49 -7.93
C LYS A 68 6.15 0.12 -7.90
N ARG A 69 5.85 1.06 -8.80
CA ARG A 69 4.51 1.67 -8.88
C ARG A 69 3.45 0.65 -9.30
N GLU A 70 3.80 -0.23 -10.24
CA GLU A 70 2.93 -1.33 -10.65
C GLU A 70 2.71 -2.33 -9.50
N ALA A 71 3.77 -2.69 -8.77
CA ALA A 71 3.65 -3.52 -7.58
C ALA A 71 2.74 -2.86 -6.52
N ASP A 72 2.89 -1.56 -6.27
CA ASP A 72 2.03 -0.81 -5.34
C ASP A 72 0.56 -0.86 -5.79
N ALA A 73 0.31 -0.67 -7.08
CA ALA A 73 -1.02 -0.72 -7.67
C ALA A 73 -1.64 -2.11 -7.58
N ARG A 74 -0.87 -3.18 -7.82
CA ARG A 74 -1.32 -4.57 -7.64
C ARG A 74 -1.67 -4.86 -6.19
N VAL A 75 -0.81 -4.50 -5.24
CA VAL A 75 -1.09 -4.66 -3.81
C VAL A 75 -2.37 -3.95 -3.42
N HIS A 76 -2.56 -2.70 -3.87
CA HIS A 76 -3.80 -1.98 -3.64
C HIS A 76 -5.02 -2.73 -4.19
N ALA A 77 -4.97 -3.22 -5.44
CA ALA A 77 -6.06 -3.96 -6.05
C ALA A 77 -6.39 -5.25 -5.25
N THR A 78 -5.37 -6.03 -4.87
CA THR A 78 -5.55 -7.24 -4.06
C THR A 78 -6.16 -6.93 -2.69
N VAL A 79 -5.69 -5.90 -2.00
CA VAL A 79 -6.24 -5.52 -0.68
C VAL A 79 -7.71 -5.11 -0.80
N VAL A 80 -8.05 -4.29 -1.80
CA VAL A 80 -9.44 -3.87 -2.02
C VAL A 80 -10.32 -5.08 -2.36
N ASP A 81 -9.86 -5.97 -3.24
CA ASP A 81 -10.58 -7.18 -3.62
C ASP A 81 -10.86 -8.10 -2.42
N VAL A 82 -9.81 -8.49 -1.68
CA VAL A 82 -9.90 -9.38 -0.51
C VAL A 82 -10.84 -8.82 0.54
N LEU A 83 -10.70 -7.54 0.89
CA LEU A 83 -11.53 -6.90 1.91
C LEU A 83 -12.97 -6.68 1.44
N SER A 84 -13.19 -6.39 0.14
CA SER A 84 -14.54 -6.27 -0.41
C SER A 84 -15.33 -7.58 -0.37
N GLN A 85 -14.62 -8.72 -0.39
CA GLN A 85 -15.17 -10.06 -0.25
C GLN A 85 -15.29 -10.51 1.22
N ALA A 86 -15.06 -9.61 2.18
CA ALA A 86 -15.06 -9.90 3.62
C ALA A 86 -14.07 -11.01 4.03
N ARG A 87 -13.01 -11.25 3.25
CA ARG A 87 -11.94 -12.20 3.59
C ARG A 87 -10.86 -11.53 4.41
N ALA A 88 -10.22 -12.30 5.29
CA ALA A 88 -9.05 -11.85 6.02
C ALA A 88 -7.84 -11.76 5.08
N LEU A 89 -7.16 -10.62 5.11
CA LEU A 89 -5.92 -10.42 4.37
C LEU A 89 -4.77 -11.18 5.05
N THR A 90 -3.99 -11.93 4.26
CA THR A 90 -2.85 -12.70 4.75
C THR A 90 -1.52 -12.12 4.25
N PRO A 91 -0.39 -12.41 4.94
CA PRO A 91 0.94 -12.02 4.44
C PRO A 91 1.28 -12.62 3.08
N GLN A 92 0.69 -13.76 2.73
CA GLN A 92 0.89 -14.46 1.46
C GLN A 92 0.25 -13.68 0.30
N ASP A 93 -0.98 -13.16 0.49
CA ASP A 93 -1.66 -12.33 -0.51
C ASP A 93 -0.78 -11.14 -0.92
N ILE A 94 -0.12 -10.50 0.05
CA ILE A 94 0.75 -9.34 -0.20
C ILE A 94 2.02 -9.74 -0.93
N LYS A 95 2.64 -10.87 -0.55
CA LYS A 95 3.84 -11.36 -1.25
C LYS A 95 3.52 -11.68 -2.71
N GLN A 96 2.40 -12.35 -2.97
CA GLN A 96 1.96 -12.70 -4.32
C GLN A 96 1.66 -11.45 -5.16
N ALA A 97 0.93 -10.48 -4.60
CA ALA A 97 0.60 -9.24 -5.28
C ALA A 97 1.85 -8.43 -5.70
N ARG A 98 2.91 -8.43 -4.89
CA ARG A 98 4.16 -7.72 -5.20
C ARG A 98 4.94 -8.36 -6.33
N VAL A 99 5.10 -9.69 -6.31
CA VAL A 99 5.90 -10.44 -7.30
C VAL A 99 5.23 -10.46 -8.68
N GLY A 100 3.91 -10.23 -8.75
CA GLY A 100 3.19 -10.22 -10.04
C GLY A 100 3.05 -11.61 -10.64
N GLY A 101 2.84 -12.63 -9.80
CA GLY A 101 2.57 -14.00 -10.21
C GLY A 101 1.10 -14.23 -10.55
N LEU A 102 0.88 -14.88 -11.68
CA LEU A 102 -0.38 -15.41 -12.23
C LEU A 102 -1.41 -15.87 -11.18
N ALA A 103 -2.67 -15.55 -11.48
CA ALA A 103 -3.88 -16.28 -11.12
C ALA A 103 -4.02 -16.70 -9.64
N THR A 104 -4.96 -16.02 -8.97
CA THR A 104 -5.83 -16.68 -8.01
C THR A 104 -6.43 -17.91 -8.69
N GLU A 105 -5.89 -19.11 -8.45
CA GLU A 105 -6.77 -20.26 -8.36
C GLU A 105 -7.56 -20.10 -7.05
N PRO A 106 -8.91 -20.14 -7.08
CA PRO A 106 -9.68 -20.11 -5.86
C PRO A 106 -9.28 -21.31 -5.01
N SER A 107 -8.94 -21.05 -3.73
CA SER A 107 -8.80 -22.07 -2.71
C SER A 107 -9.96 -23.07 -2.83
N PRO A 108 -9.74 -24.37 -3.02
CA PRO A 108 -10.83 -25.32 -2.89
C PRO A 108 -11.27 -25.27 -1.44
N ALA A 109 -12.56 -25.01 -1.25
CA ALA A 109 -13.21 -25.34 0.00
C ALA A 109 -13.04 -26.85 0.23
N GLN A 110 -12.42 -27.21 1.35
CA GLN A 110 -12.57 -28.48 2.07
C GLN A 110 -11.98 -28.33 3.47
#